data_AF-A0A961A1A1-F1
#
_entry.id   AF-A0A961A1A1-F1
#
_cell.length_a   1.000
_cell.length_b   1.000
_cell.length_c   1.000
_cell.angle_alpha   90.00
_cell.angle_beta   90.00
_cell.angle_gamma   90.00
#
_symmetry.space_group_name_H-M   'P 1'
#
loop_
_entity.id
_entity.type
_entity.pdbx_description
1 polymer ?
#
loop_
_entity_poly.entity_id
_entity_poly.type
_entity_poly.pdbx_seq_one_letter_code
_entity_poly.pdbx_strand_id
1 'polypeptide(L)'
;MEAKPIQRPYLITAFILSLLALGSSFYLTYLHLEMMKQGSGFEAFCDINSTFNCSNVLASSYSRLGPFPISGFALAFYLYLSFSLFWSFNTPSQTRNLLIPPLLLCLANLGVSLAMAWISYHYLGNWCLFCSSLYVLSFLIYFSLKKGVSMPFKKIFSEFFNSHWLKSYVSLILIHALVLGGVWFLEKDYAQAKSSQEKSSLSPQNKKDSEENTEKDIKTKAIEYVQELLTEEPKTIPIEGRPIRGNKDAKIVVAEFSDFECPYCKKAAVELKKLLKPYEKEVSFVFFNYPLDQACHPSLSKRLHVQACNAAYYAHCAKEQGKFWEYHDTLFTEKEHFSEEVFKKVAKEVNLDSSKLESCVASEETKKAILEDLQLGINLKIRGTPTVFVNGYQVRPWFVPEVWETLIPGLQ
;
A
#
# COMPACT_ATOMS: atom_id res chain seq x y z
N MET A 1 51.06 -0.35 -10.88
CA MET A 1 50.31 0.77 -11.47
C MET A 1 49.98 1.78 -10.38
N GLU A 2 50.63 2.94 -10.42
CA GLU A 2 50.40 4.04 -9.49
C GLU A 2 48.99 4.62 -9.65
N ALA A 3 48.43 5.15 -8.56
CA ALA A 3 47.08 5.67 -8.56
C ALA A 3 47.07 7.09 -9.15
N LYS A 4 46.27 7.32 -10.20
CA LYS A 4 46.15 8.64 -10.85
C LYS A 4 45.65 9.70 -9.86
N PRO A 5 45.97 10.99 -10.05
CA PRO A 5 45.50 12.07 -9.19
C PRO A 5 43.97 12.11 -9.15
N ILE A 6 43.42 12.52 -8.00
CA ILE A 6 41.97 12.60 -7.78
C ILE A 6 41.37 13.64 -8.73
N GLN A 7 40.31 13.26 -9.42
CA GLN A 7 39.63 14.14 -10.36
C GLN A 7 38.49 14.91 -9.66
N ARG A 8 38.83 16.07 -9.08
CA ARG A 8 37.90 16.93 -8.31
C ARG A 8 36.57 17.23 -9.01
N PRO A 9 36.50 17.52 -10.32
CA PRO A 9 35.22 17.79 -10.99
C PRO A 9 34.20 16.66 -10.81
N TYR A 10 34.62 15.40 -10.92
CA TYR A 10 33.73 14.25 -10.75
C TYR A 10 33.27 14.06 -9.31
N LEU A 11 34.07 14.46 -8.33
CA LEU A 11 33.66 14.44 -6.92
C LEU A 11 32.62 15.52 -6.61
N ILE A 12 32.76 16.72 -7.21
CA ILE A 12 31.76 17.78 -7.11
C ILE A 12 30.44 17.32 -7.76
N THR A 13 30.51 16.69 -8.94
CA THR A 13 29.33 16.09 -9.58
C THR A 13 28.68 15.04 -8.68
N ALA A 14 29.45 14.12 -8.11
CA ALA A 14 28.94 13.11 -7.20
C ALA A 14 28.25 13.71 -5.96
N PHE A 15 28.80 14.80 -5.41
CA PHE A 15 28.21 15.51 -4.27
C PHE A 15 26.88 16.19 -4.61
N ILE A 16 26.79 16.87 -5.76
CA ILE A 16 25.54 17.49 -6.19
C ILE A 16 24.46 16.42 -6.42
N LEU A 17 24.82 15.32 -7.08
CA LEU A 17 23.91 14.20 -7.31
C LEU A 17 23.47 13.53 -5.99
N SER A 18 24.36 13.42 -4.99
CA SER A 18 24.01 12.85 -3.69
C SER A 18 23.03 13.73 -2.92
N LEU A 19 23.10 15.05 -3.05
CA LEU A 19 22.11 15.98 -2.47
C LEU A 19 20.74 15.86 -3.14
N LEU A 20 20.69 15.69 -4.48
CA LEU A 20 19.43 15.45 -5.19
C LEU A 20 18.78 14.12 -4.77
N ALA A 21 19.61 13.08 -4.62
CA ALA A 21 19.16 11.78 -4.13
C ALA A 21 18.69 11.85 -2.67
N LEU A 22 19.38 12.62 -1.83
CA LEU A 22 18.98 12.89 -0.45
C LEU A 22 17.58 13.52 -0.41
N GLY A 23 17.33 14.58 -1.19
CA GLY A 23 16.01 15.21 -1.29
C GLY A 23 14.91 14.25 -1.75
N SER A 24 15.19 13.44 -2.78
CA SER A 24 14.23 12.44 -3.29
C SER A 24 13.92 11.36 -2.24
N SER A 25 14.94 10.88 -1.51
CA SER A 25 14.78 9.88 -0.45
C SER A 25 14.04 10.41 0.78
N PHE A 26 14.27 11.69 1.14
CA PHE A 26 13.53 12.37 2.19
C PHE A 26 12.05 12.47 1.83
N TYR A 27 11.76 12.91 0.61
CA TYR A 27 10.39 13.02 0.11
C TYR A 27 9.68 11.65 0.11
N LEU A 28 10.31 10.60 -0.42
CA LEU A 28 9.73 9.24 -0.41
C LEU A 28 9.47 8.73 1.01
N THR A 29 10.39 9.00 1.95
CA THR A 29 10.21 8.62 3.35
C THR A 29 9.06 9.38 3.99
N TYR A 30 8.95 10.68 3.73
CA TYR A 30 7.82 11.49 4.16
C TYR A 30 6.49 10.95 3.60
N LEU A 31 6.41 10.68 2.30
CA LEU A 31 5.21 10.11 1.66
C LEU A 31 4.81 8.78 2.30
N HIS A 32 5.78 7.87 2.52
CA HIS A 32 5.49 6.58 3.13
C HIS A 32 4.99 6.71 4.56
N LEU A 33 5.60 7.59 5.37
CA LEU A 33 5.15 7.86 6.74
C LEU A 33 3.77 8.52 6.77
N GLU A 34 3.48 9.41 5.82
CA GLU A 34 2.18 10.09 5.74
C GLU A 34 1.07 9.11 5.32
N MET A 35 1.34 8.22 4.37
CA MET A 35 0.44 7.13 4.00
C MET A 35 0.14 6.18 5.17
N MET A 36 1.15 5.86 5.98
CA MET A 36 0.96 5.04 7.19
C MET A 36 0.10 5.75 8.25
N LYS A 37 0.13 7.09 8.31
CA LYS A 37 -0.70 7.88 9.24
C LYS A 37 -2.13 8.08 8.74
N GLN A 38 -2.31 8.34 7.45
CA GLN A 38 -3.60 8.69 6.85
C GLN A 38 -4.42 7.47 6.38
N GLY A 39 -3.80 6.30 6.25
CA GLY A 39 -4.47 5.10 5.73
C GLY A 39 -4.66 5.16 4.20
N SER A 40 -5.50 4.27 3.65
CA SER A 40 -5.66 3.98 2.22
C SER A 40 -6.37 5.07 1.40
N GLY A 41 -5.89 6.32 1.48
CA GLY A 41 -6.38 7.46 0.70
C GLY A 41 -5.28 8.48 0.35
N PHE A 42 -4.01 8.10 0.49
CA PHE A 42 -2.88 8.95 0.18
C PHE A 42 -2.48 8.81 -1.30
N GLU A 43 -2.76 9.85 -2.11
CA GLU A 43 -2.26 9.96 -3.47
C GLU A 43 -0.96 10.76 -3.48
N ALA A 44 0.11 10.10 -3.92
CA ALA A 44 1.38 10.77 -4.16
C ALA A 44 1.23 11.67 -5.40
N PHE A 45 1.84 12.86 -5.36
CA PHE A 45 1.85 13.81 -6.50
C PHE A 45 2.38 13.20 -7.82
N CYS A 46 3.12 12.10 -7.75
CA CYS A 46 3.68 11.40 -8.90
C CYS A 46 2.84 10.23 -9.41
N ASP A 47 1.58 10.11 -8.98
CA ASP A 47 0.62 9.19 -9.57
C ASP A 47 0.05 9.81 -10.85
N ILE A 48 0.67 9.50 -11.99
CA ILE A 48 0.34 10.11 -13.28
C ILE A 48 -0.66 9.24 -14.04
N ASN A 49 -0.49 7.91 -13.97
CA ASN A 49 -1.36 6.94 -14.64
C ASN A 49 -1.20 5.55 -13.99
N SER A 50 -1.91 4.54 -14.52
CA SER A 50 -1.87 3.17 -14.01
C SER A 50 -0.48 2.51 -14.10
N THR A 51 0.35 2.95 -15.04
CA THR A 51 1.74 2.46 -15.21
C THR A 51 2.70 3.23 -14.31
N PHE A 52 2.58 4.56 -14.21
CA PHE A 52 3.38 5.42 -13.35
C PHE A 52 2.60 5.79 -12.09
N ASN A 53 2.61 4.89 -11.12
CA ASN A 53 1.88 5.00 -9.87
C ASN A 53 2.85 4.73 -8.70
N CYS A 54 3.27 5.81 -8.06
CA CYS A 54 4.15 5.78 -6.91
C CYS A 54 3.48 5.17 -5.69
N SER A 55 2.19 5.43 -5.48
CA SER A 55 1.46 4.99 -4.29
C SER A 55 1.34 3.47 -4.23
N ASN A 56 1.07 2.80 -5.35
CA ASN A 56 1.04 1.32 -5.44
C ASN A 56 2.40 0.70 -5.10
N VAL A 57 3.49 1.31 -5.59
CA VAL A 57 4.84 0.85 -5.29
C VAL A 57 5.18 1.08 -3.81
N LEU A 58 4.84 2.24 -3.26
CA LEU A 58 5.07 2.57 -1.86
C LEU A 58 4.21 1.75 -0.89
N ALA A 59 3.01 1.33 -1.30
CA ALA A 59 2.11 0.49 -0.50
C ALA A 59 2.49 -1.00 -0.54
N SER A 60 3.35 -1.42 -1.47
CA SER A 60 3.78 -2.81 -1.60
C SER A 60 4.56 -3.31 -0.39
N SER A 61 4.58 -4.63 -0.16
CA SER A 61 5.45 -5.23 0.86
C SER A 61 6.94 -4.99 0.57
N TYR A 62 7.32 -4.87 -0.71
CA TYR A 62 8.69 -4.64 -1.15
C TYR A 62 9.22 -3.24 -0.80
N SER A 63 8.39 -2.30 -0.39
CA SER A 63 8.83 -0.95 0.02
C SER A 63 9.30 -0.88 1.48
N ARG A 64 9.22 -1.99 2.23
CA ARG A 64 9.52 -2.07 3.66
C ARG A 64 10.54 -3.16 3.97
N LEU A 65 11.35 -2.91 4.99
CA LEU A 65 12.21 -3.88 5.66
C LEU A 65 11.84 -3.87 7.14
N GLY A 66 11.01 -4.85 7.53
CA GLY A 66 10.37 -4.86 8.85
C GLY A 66 9.45 -3.64 9.04
N PRO A 67 9.54 -2.91 10.17
CA PRO A 67 8.70 -1.74 10.41
C PRO A 67 9.17 -0.47 9.67
N PHE A 68 10.35 -0.52 9.04
CA PHE A 68 10.99 0.66 8.46
C PHE A 68 10.85 0.67 6.93
N PRO A 69 10.56 1.84 6.32
CA PRO A 69 10.57 1.96 4.87
C PRO A 69 11.97 1.87 4.31
N ILE A 70 12.12 1.24 3.14
CA ILE A 70 13.40 1.17 2.40
C ILE A 70 13.91 2.56 2.07
N SER A 71 13.01 3.52 1.80
CA SER A 71 13.36 4.92 1.59
C SER A 71 14.07 5.54 2.81
N GLY A 72 13.78 5.08 4.03
CA GLY A 72 14.45 5.52 5.25
C GLY A 72 15.92 5.08 5.29
N PHE A 73 16.21 3.85 4.84
CA PHE A 73 17.60 3.39 4.66
C PHE A 73 18.32 4.17 3.57
N ALA A 74 17.62 4.48 2.46
CA ALA A 74 18.17 5.33 1.39
C ALA A 74 18.49 6.75 1.92
N LEU A 75 17.62 7.33 2.75
CA LEU A 75 17.83 8.62 3.39
C LEU A 75 19.10 8.63 4.25
N ALA A 76 19.28 7.62 5.11
CA ALA A 76 20.48 7.49 5.92
C ALA A 76 21.75 7.32 5.06
N PHE A 77 21.68 6.50 4.01
CA PHE A 77 22.77 6.29 3.07
C PHE A 77 23.19 7.58 2.35
N TYR A 78 22.24 8.33 1.78
CA TYR A 78 22.56 9.57 1.06
C TYR A 78 23.02 10.70 1.98
N LEU A 79 22.59 10.70 3.23
CA LEU A 79 23.08 11.63 4.25
C LEU A 79 24.55 11.33 4.58
N TYR A 80 24.87 10.06 4.85
CA TYR A 80 26.25 9.61 5.05
C TYR A 80 27.14 9.92 3.84
N LEU A 81 26.67 9.63 2.63
CA LEU A 81 27.43 9.85 1.41
C LEU A 81 27.72 11.35 1.18
N SER A 82 26.70 12.20 1.32
CA SER A 82 26.85 13.65 1.15
C SER A 82 27.82 14.22 2.18
N PHE A 83 27.74 13.76 3.44
CA PHE A 83 28.68 14.15 4.49
C PHE A 83 30.12 13.70 4.20
N SER A 84 30.30 12.45 3.78
CA SER A 84 31.62 11.90 3.44
C SER A 84 32.27 12.65 2.27
N LEU A 85 31.49 12.97 1.23
CA LEU A 85 31.96 13.74 0.09
C LEU A 85 32.34 15.16 0.47
N PHE A 86 31.49 15.83 1.27
CA PHE A 86 31.79 17.16 1.79
C PHE A 86 33.08 17.17 2.61
N TRP A 87 33.25 16.19 3.52
CA TRP A 87 34.46 16.08 4.34
C TRP A 87 35.72 15.81 3.51
N SER A 88 35.58 15.09 2.40
CA SER A 88 36.69 14.77 1.49
C SER A 88 37.29 16.02 0.84
N PHE A 89 36.51 17.09 0.65
CA PHE A 89 37.00 18.37 0.13
C PHE A 89 37.85 19.14 1.14
N ASN A 90 37.59 18.94 2.44
CA ASN A 90 38.27 19.63 3.54
C ASN A 90 39.55 18.90 4.02
N THR A 91 39.80 17.67 3.56
CA THR A 91 40.94 16.85 4.00
C THR A 91 41.79 16.29 2.84
N PRO A 92 42.50 17.14 2.07
CA PRO A 92 43.21 16.75 0.83
C PRO A 92 44.25 15.63 0.99
N SER A 93 44.87 15.53 2.17
CA SER A 93 45.92 14.54 2.45
C SER A 93 45.38 13.11 2.65
N GLN A 94 44.09 12.96 2.98
CA GLN A 94 43.46 11.66 3.26
C GLN A 94 42.25 11.36 2.36
N THR A 95 41.93 12.24 1.40
CA THR A 95 40.75 12.15 0.51
C THR A 95 40.57 10.77 -0.13
N ARG A 96 41.65 10.12 -0.57
CA ARG A 96 41.55 8.81 -1.27
C ARG A 96 41.02 7.71 -0.35
N ASN A 97 41.53 7.62 0.87
CA ASN A 97 41.12 6.60 1.84
C ASN A 97 39.69 6.85 2.35
N LEU A 98 39.31 8.12 2.48
CA LEU A 98 37.96 8.51 2.91
C LEU A 98 36.89 8.16 1.87
N LEU A 99 37.24 8.12 0.58
CA LEU A 99 36.30 7.87 -0.52
C LEU A 99 36.17 6.38 -0.90
N ILE A 100 37.04 5.50 -0.41
CA ILE A 100 36.96 4.06 -0.69
C ILE A 100 35.69 3.43 -0.08
N PRO A 101 35.36 3.64 1.21
CA PRO A 101 34.14 3.10 1.80
C PRO A 101 32.83 3.56 1.11
N PRO A 102 32.57 4.86 0.87
CA PRO A 102 31.36 5.29 0.19
C PRO A 102 31.29 4.78 -1.25
N LEU A 103 32.42 4.58 -1.94
CA LEU A 103 32.45 3.98 -3.28
C LEU A 103 31.98 2.51 -3.26
N LEU A 104 32.38 1.72 -2.26
CA LEU A 104 31.93 0.34 -2.09
C LEU A 104 30.43 0.27 -1.71
N LEU A 105 29.97 1.15 -0.83
CA LEU A 105 28.55 1.25 -0.49
C LEU A 105 27.71 1.68 -1.70
N CYS A 106 28.20 2.58 -2.55
CA CYS A 106 27.54 2.94 -3.81
C CYS A 106 27.41 1.76 -4.76
N LEU A 107 28.42 0.87 -4.81
CA LEU A 107 28.34 -0.36 -5.60
C LEU A 107 27.26 -1.32 -5.06
N ALA A 108 27.18 -1.49 -3.75
CA ALA A 108 26.13 -2.30 -3.12
C ALA A 108 24.74 -1.70 -3.37
N ASN A 109 24.59 -0.38 -3.20
CA ASN A 109 23.35 0.34 -3.47
C ASN A 109 22.91 0.25 -4.95
N LEU A 110 23.86 0.19 -5.89
CA LEU A 110 23.56 -0.05 -7.30
C LEU A 110 22.96 -1.45 -7.51
N GLY A 111 23.49 -2.48 -6.83
CA GLY A 111 22.92 -3.82 -6.83
C GLY A 111 21.49 -3.87 -6.29
N VAL A 112 21.24 -3.21 -5.16
CA VAL A 112 19.89 -3.07 -4.59
C VAL A 112 18.95 -2.33 -5.54
N SER A 113 19.41 -1.25 -6.17
CA SER A 113 18.62 -0.48 -7.13
C SER A 113 18.20 -1.32 -8.35
N LEU A 114 19.10 -2.15 -8.88
CA LEU A 114 18.80 -3.06 -9.98
C LEU A 114 17.79 -4.15 -9.58
N ALA A 115 17.94 -4.73 -8.39
CA ALA A 115 17.00 -5.71 -7.88
C ALA A 115 15.60 -5.10 -7.69
N MET A 116 15.51 -3.89 -7.13
CA MET A 116 14.24 -3.20 -6.93
C MET A 116 13.58 -2.80 -8.26
N ALA A 117 14.37 -2.34 -9.24
CA ALA A 117 13.86 -2.06 -10.59
C ALA A 117 13.28 -3.33 -11.25
N TRP A 118 13.96 -4.47 -11.09
CA TRP A 118 13.48 -5.76 -11.60
C TRP A 118 12.17 -6.20 -10.93
N ILE A 119 12.06 -6.05 -9.61
CA ILE A 119 10.83 -6.34 -8.85
C ILE A 119 9.68 -5.44 -9.31
N SER A 120 9.94 -4.13 -9.45
CA SER A 120 8.94 -3.15 -9.88
C SER A 120 8.37 -3.51 -11.26
N TYR A 121 9.23 -3.94 -12.18
CA TYR A 121 8.83 -4.33 -13.53
C TYR A 121 8.06 -5.66 -13.59
N HIS A 122 8.55 -6.71 -12.90
CA HIS A 122 8.01 -8.06 -13.07
C HIS A 122 6.87 -8.43 -12.11
N TYR A 123 6.85 -7.86 -10.90
CA TYR A 123 5.88 -8.27 -9.86
C TYR A 123 4.82 -7.22 -9.60
N LEU A 124 5.19 -5.94 -9.62
CA LEU A 124 4.26 -4.86 -9.32
C LEU A 124 3.53 -4.35 -10.56
N GLY A 125 4.15 -4.41 -11.74
CA GLY A 125 3.58 -3.88 -12.99
C GLY A 125 3.49 -2.35 -13.03
N ASN A 126 3.98 -1.67 -11.99
CA ASN A 126 3.88 -0.24 -11.78
C ASN A 126 5.27 0.36 -11.55
N TRP A 127 5.47 1.59 -12.02
CA TRP A 127 6.70 2.36 -11.94
C TRP A 127 6.51 3.57 -11.03
N CYS A 128 7.40 3.74 -10.06
CA CYS A 128 7.47 4.95 -9.26
C CYS A 128 8.51 5.90 -9.84
N LEU A 129 8.11 7.14 -10.17
CA LEU A 129 9.00 8.13 -10.79
C LEU A 129 10.18 8.50 -9.88
N PHE A 130 9.94 8.64 -8.58
CA PHE A 130 11.01 8.94 -7.61
C PHE A 130 11.92 7.75 -7.33
N CYS A 131 11.40 6.53 -7.31
CA CYS A 131 12.27 5.35 -7.21
C CYS A 131 13.14 5.22 -8.47
N SER A 132 12.55 5.44 -9.64
CA SER A 132 13.26 5.42 -10.93
C SER A 132 14.34 6.51 -10.99
N SER A 133 14.05 7.72 -10.50
CA SER A 133 15.05 8.78 -10.41
C SER A 133 16.17 8.40 -9.44
N LEU A 134 15.88 7.77 -8.30
CA LEU A 134 16.91 7.26 -7.38
C LEU A 134 17.77 6.16 -8.01
N TYR A 135 17.22 5.29 -8.85
CA TYR A 135 18.02 4.28 -9.57
C TYR A 135 19.01 4.93 -10.54
N VAL A 136 18.55 5.93 -11.29
CA VAL A 136 19.39 6.71 -12.22
C VAL A 136 20.45 7.50 -11.46
N LEU A 137 20.07 8.20 -10.38
CA LEU A 137 21.00 8.96 -9.54
C LEU A 137 22.05 8.03 -8.90
N SER A 138 21.68 6.86 -8.40
CA SER A 138 22.60 5.86 -7.85
C SER A 138 23.66 5.44 -8.87
N PHE A 139 23.24 5.18 -10.10
CA PHE A 139 24.14 4.86 -11.21
C PHE A 139 25.11 6.03 -11.48
N LEU A 140 24.60 7.24 -11.68
CA LEU A 140 25.43 8.41 -11.99
C LEU A 140 26.43 8.75 -10.86
N ILE A 141 26.02 8.62 -9.60
CA ILE A 141 26.87 8.79 -8.42
C ILE A 141 28.02 7.79 -8.44
N TYR A 142 27.72 6.49 -8.60
CA TYR A 142 28.75 5.44 -8.63
C TYR A 142 29.80 5.70 -9.70
N PHE A 143 29.38 5.99 -10.94
CA PHE A 143 30.30 6.26 -12.04
C PHE A 143 31.13 7.53 -11.82
N SER A 144 30.52 8.58 -11.27
CA SER A 144 31.21 9.84 -10.93
C SER A 144 32.27 9.61 -9.84
N LEU A 145 31.92 8.91 -8.75
CA LEU A 145 32.88 8.56 -7.71
C LEU A 145 34.00 7.66 -8.23
N LYS A 146 33.66 6.66 -9.05
CA LYS A 146 34.63 5.73 -9.62
C LYS A 146 35.65 6.46 -10.50
N LYS A 147 35.20 7.42 -11.32
CA LYS A 147 36.08 8.31 -12.10
C LYS A 147 36.88 9.25 -11.20
N GLY A 148 36.25 9.85 -10.18
CA GLY A 148 36.90 10.74 -9.21
C GLY A 148 38.07 10.09 -8.47
N VAL A 149 37.88 8.85 -7.99
CA VAL A 149 38.90 8.08 -7.27
C VAL A 149 39.99 7.54 -8.22
N SER A 150 39.65 7.30 -9.50
CA SER A 150 40.61 6.92 -10.56
C SER A 150 41.52 5.74 -10.21
N MET A 151 40.96 4.72 -9.55
CA MET A 151 41.69 3.50 -9.14
C MET A 151 41.09 2.22 -9.75
N PRO A 152 41.93 1.21 -10.05
CA PRO A 152 41.45 -0.10 -10.48
C PRO A 152 40.72 -0.82 -9.33
N PHE A 153 39.68 -1.59 -9.68
CA PHE A 153 38.81 -2.26 -8.70
C PHE A 153 39.56 -3.18 -7.73
N LYS A 154 40.52 -3.97 -8.23
CA LYS A 154 41.37 -4.85 -7.40
C LYS A 154 42.11 -4.11 -6.29
N LYS A 155 42.61 -2.90 -6.56
CA LYS A 155 43.37 -2.09 -5.61
C LYS A 155 42.46 -1.45 -4.55
N ILE A 156 41.25 -1.05 -4.93
CA ILE A 156 40.23 -0.54 -4.01
C ILE A 156 39.87 -1.60 -2.97
N PHE A 157 39.63 -2.83 -3.42
CA PHE A 157 39.31 -3.94 -2.54
C PHE A 157 40.48 -4.25 -1.60
N SER A 158 41.71 -4.35 -2.11
CA SER A 158 42.88 -4.62 -1.27
C SER A 158 43.16 -3.50 -0.25
N GLU A 159 43.01 -2.23 -0.62
CA GLU A 159 43.22 -1.10 0.30
C GLU A 159 42.13 -1.01 1.38
N PHE A 160 40.89 -1.37 1.05
CA PHE A 160 39.81 -1.46 2.03
C PHE A 160 40.13 -2.48 3.15
N PHE A 161 40.53 -3.70 2.78
CA PHE A 161 40.85 -4.76 3.74
C PHE A 161 42.16 -4.52 4.52
N ASN A 162 43.13 -3.78 3.95
CA ASN A 162 44.42 -3.51 4.60
C ASN A 162 44.47 -2.22 5.43
N SER A 163 43.42 -1.39 5.44
CA SER A 163 43.47 -0.11 6.15
C SER A 163 43.26 -0.26 7.67
N HIS A 164 44.03 0.48 8.47
CA HIS A 164 43.82 0.59 9.93
C HIS A 164 42.43 1.14 10.32
N TRP A 165 41.76 1.84 9.40
CA TRP A 165 40.39 2.34 9.54
C TRP A 165 39.34 1.23 9.53
N LEU A 166 39.67 0.01 9.09
CA LEU A 166 38.79 -1.14 9.25
C LEU A 166 38.38 -1.32 10.71
N LYS A 167 39.20 -0.95 11.70
CA LYS A 167 38.83 -1.04 13.14
C LYS A 167 37.81 0.02 13.57
N SER A 168 37.95 1.28 13.14
CA SER A 168 36.97 2.35 13.41
C SER A 168 35.68 2.18 12.62
N TYR A 169 35.79 1.62 11.41
CA TYR A 169 34.66 1.30 10.55
C TYR A 169 33.99 -0.02 10.98
N VAL A 170 34.72 -0.97 11.57
CA VAL A 170 34.16 -2.14 12.28
C VAL A 170 33.41 -1.69 13.52
N SER A 171 33.81 -0.62 14.22
CA SER A 171 32.96 -0.02 15.27
C SER A 171 31.68 0.61 14.72
N LEU A 172 31.72 1.27 13.56
CA LEU A 172 30.52 1.81 12.89
C LEU A 172 29.64 0.70 12.30
N ILE A 173 30.24 -0.37 11.79
CA ILE A 173 29.58 -1.60 11.32
C ILE A 173 29.07 -2.40 12.49
N LEU A 174 29.71 -2.40 13.67
CA LEU A 174 29.23 -3.02 14.90
C LEU A 174 28.12 -2.20 15.54
N ILE A 175 28.13 -0.88 15.42
CA ILE A 175 26.99 -0.01 15.79
C ILE A 175 25.86 -0.21 14.79
N HIS A 176 26.14 -0.28 13.48
CA HIS A 176 25.15 -0.66 12.46
C HIS A 176 24.71 -2.12 12.62
N ALA A 177 25.53 -3.04 13.11
CA ALA A 177 25.20 -4.44 13.37
C ALA A 177 24.63 -4.66 14.77
N LEU A 178 24.70 -3.68 15.67
CA LEU A 178 23.94 -3.59 16.92
C LEU A 178 22.58 -2.93 16.67
N VAL A 179 22.49 -2.02 15.68
CA VAL A 179 21.22 -1.50 15.18
C VAL A 179 20.52 -2.56 14.31
N LEU A 180 21.22 -3.18 13.36
CA LEU A 180 20.72 -4.31 12.57
C LEU A 180 20.61 -5.60 13.40
N GLY A 181 21.43 -5.77 14.43
CA GLY A 181 21.39 -6.90 15.36
C GLY A 181 20.38 -6.71 16.49
N GLY A 182 20.10 -5.47 16.88
CA GLY A 182 18.94 -5.09 17.68
C GLY A 182 17.66 -5.23 16.88
N VAL A 183 17.69 -4.93 15.58
CA VAL A 183 16.64 -5.29 14.61
C VAL A 183 16.56 -6.81 14.44
N TRP A 184 17.66 -7.57 14.47
CA TRP A 184 17.68 -9.05 14.45
C TRP A 184 17.21 -9.69 15.78
N PHE A 185 17.41 -9.00 16.90
CA PHE A 185 16.89 -9.42 18.20
C PHE A 185 15.39 -9.15 18.30
N LEU A 186 14.93 -8.00 17.78
CA LEU A 186 13.52 -7.74 17.50
C LEU A 186 12.97 -8.65 16.38
N GLU A 187 13.83 -9.15 15.48
CA GLU A 187 13.53 -10.21 14.51
C GLU A 187 13.43 -11.57 15.18
N LYS A 188 13.92 -11.80 16.40
CA LYS A 188 13.68 -13.05 17.11
C LYS A 188 12.28 -13.08 17.72
N ASP A 189 11.82 -11.94 18.22
CA ASP A 189 10.44 -11.72 18.66
C ASP A 189 9.48 -11.58 17.46
N TYR A 190 9.96 -11.07 16.31
CA TYR A 190 9.19 -10.96 15.06
C TYR A 190 9.29 -12.19 14.14
N ALA A 191 10.31 -13.05 14.24
CA ALA A 191 10.38 -14.33 13.50
C ALA A 191 9.37 -15.34 14.04
N GLN A 192 8.97 -15.18 15.31
CA GLN A 192 7.81 -15.85 15.87
C GLN A 192 6.50 -15.35 15.23
N ALA A 193 6.48 -14.13 14.68
CA ALA A 193 5.37 -13.57 13.88
C ALA A 193 5.50 -13.78 12.34
N LYS A 194 6.72 -13.92 11.80
CA LYS A 194 7.03 -14.03 10.35
C LYS A 194 7.05 -15.48 9.82
N SER A 195 7.15 -16.47 10.70
CA SER A 195 6.96 -17.91 10.36
C SER A 195 5.65 -18.17 9.61
N SER A 196 4.65 -17.29 9.74
CA SER A 196 3.32 -17.39 9.16
C SER A 196 3.14 -16.77 7.77
N GLN A 197 4.16 -16.14 7.15
CA GLN A 197 3.95 -15.42 5.88
C GLN A 197 4.94 -15.76 4.75
N GLU A 198 5.99 -16.55 4.98
CA GLU A 198 7.09 -16.76 4.00
C GLU A 198 7.32 -18.24 3.58
N LYS A 199 6.37 -19.14 3.83
CA LYS A 199 6.36 -20.51 3.24
C LYS A 199 5.32 -20.63 2.13
N SER A 200 5.36 -19.74 1.16
CA SER A 200 4.65 -19.89 -0.11
C SER A 200 5.59 -19.54 -1.27
N SER A 201 5.85 -20.55 -2.11
CA SER A 201 6.68 -20.63 -3.33
C SER A 201 8.19 -20.93 -3.15
N LEU A 202 8.83 -22.01 -3.64
CA LEU A 202 8.46 -23.20 -4.44
C LEU A 202 9.64 -24.23 -4.39
N SER A 203 9.35 -25.55 -4.25
CA SER A 203 9.97 -26.78 -4.84
C SER A 203 9.86 -28.02 -3.90
N PRO A 204 9.76 -29.29 -4.40
CA PRO A 204 8.70 -30.20 -3.98
C PRO A 204 9.22 -31.53 -3.40
N GLN A 205 8.95 -31.84 -2.12
CA GLN A 205 8.90 -33.25 -1.69
C GLN A 205 8.22 -33.59 -0.36
N ASN A 206 7.74 -32.66 0.47
CA ASN A 206 7.00 -33.00 1.70
C ASN A 206 5.67 -32.26 1.76
N LYS A 207 4.59 -32.88 1.27
CA LYS A 207 3.30 -32.22 0.98
C LYS A 207 2.09 -32.82 1.72
N LYS A 208 2.27 -33.58 2.80
CA LYS A 208 1.15 -34.11 3.60
C LYS A 208 1.12 -33.59 5.03
N ASP A 209 2.28 -33.45 5.69
CA ASP A 209 2.32 -33.03 7.10
C ASP A 209 2.36 -31.48 7.30
N SER A 210 2.56 -30.71 6.22
CA SER A 210 2.69 -29.25 6.27
C SER A 210 1.38 -28.49 6.04
N GLU A 211 0.42 -29.09 5.34
CA GLU A 211 -0.88 -28.46 5.02
C GLU A 211 -1.79 -28.44 6.27
N GLU A 212 -1.85 -29.55 7.02
CA GLU A 212 -2.66 -29.67 8.25
C GLU A 212 -2.21 -28.73 9.38
N ASN A 213 -0.90 -28.50 9.52
CA ASN A 213 -0.35 -27.61 10.56
C ASN A 213 -0.54 -26.11 10.23
N THR A 214 -0.62 -25.75 8.94
CA THR A 214 -0.79 -24.35 8.50
C THR A 214 -2.25 -23.93 8.58
N GLU A 215 -3.18 -24.81 8.17
CA GLU A 215 -4.63 -24.58 8.31
C GLU A 215 -5.04 -24.41 9.78
N LYS A 216 -4.44 -25.19 10.68
CA LYS A 216 -4.66 -25.08 12.12
C LYS A 216 -4.21 -23.73 12.70
N ASP A 217 -3.06 -23.20 12.26
CA ASP A 217 -2.52 -21.90 12.72
C ASP A 217 -3.40 -20.72 12.27
N ILE A 218 -3.89 -20.73 11.02
CA ILE A 218 -4.77 -19.67 10.49
C ILE A 218 -6.10 -19.66 11.25
N LYS A 219 -6.68 -20.83 11.49
CA LYS A 219 -7.94 -20.96 12.23
C LYS A 219 -7.81 -20.49 13.68
N THR A 220 -6.71 -20.82 14.36
CA THR A 220 -6.45 -20.32 15.73
C THR A 220 -6.38 -18.79 15.77
N LYS A 221 -5.68 -18.16 14.82
CA LYS A 221 -5.59 -16.69 14.74
C LYS A 221 -6.91 -16.02 14.42
N ALA A 222 -7.73 -16.63 13.56
CA ALA A 222 -9.08 -16.13 13.28
C ALA A 222 -9.97 -16.17 14.54
N ILE A 223 -9.85 -17.23 15.35
CA ILE A 223 -10.55 -17.35 16.64
C ILE A 223 -10.10 -16.26 17.61
N GLU A 224 -8.79 -16.07 17.80
CA GLU A 224 -8.25 -15.03 18.68
C GLU A 224 -8.72 -13.64 18.24
N TYR A 225 -8.68 -13.35 16.94
CA TYR A 225 -9.17 -12.10 16.38
C TYR A 225 -10.67 -11.88 16.64
N VAL A 226 -11.51 -12.90 16.39
CA VAL A 226 -12.96 -12.79 16.63
C VAL A 226 -13.26 -12.62 18.12
N GLN A 227 -12.54 -13.31 18.99
CA GLN A 227 -12.69 -13.15 20.44
C GLN A 227 -12.36 -11.72 20.88
N GLU A 228 -11.26 -11.15 20.40
CA GLU A 228 -10.89 -9.76 20.66
C GLU A 228 -11.93 -8.78 20.10
N LEU A 229 -12.36 -8.99 18.85
CA LEU A 229 -13.36 -8.16 18.18
C LEU A 229 -14.68 -8.10 18.97
N LEU A 230 -15.15 -9.23 19.51
CA LEU A 230 -16.38 -9.31 20.29
C LEU A 230 -16.26 -8.68 21.69
N THR A 231 -15.08 -8.23 22.10
CA THR A 231 -14.91 -7.39 23.30
C THR A 231 -15.14 -5.90 23.04
N GLU A 232 -15.15 -5.48 21.78
CA GLU A 232 -15.44 -4.10 21.41
C GLU A 232 -16.93 -3.76 21.61
N GLU A 233 -17.26 -2.47 21.72
CA GLU A 233 -18.66 -2.05 21.74
C GLU A 233 -19.20 -2.01 20.29
N PRO A 234 -20.26 -2.78 19.96
CA PRO A 234 -20.81 -2.79 18.62
C PRO A 234 -21.48 -1.46 18.29
N LYS A 235 -21.26 -0.97 17.06
CA LYS A 235 -21.91 0.26 16.59
C LYS A 235 -23.31 -0.01 16.09
N THR A 236 -24.26 0.86 16.44
CA THR A 236 -25.61 0.83 15.86
C THR A 236 -25.58 1.29 14.40
N ILE A 237 -26.04 0.44 13.49
CA ILE A 237 -26.10 0.71 12.05
C ILE A 237 -27.54 0.47 11.59
N PRO A 238 -28.36 1.53 11.38
CA PRO A 238 -29.71 1.39 10.84
C PRO A 238 -29.67 0.94 9.38
N ILE A 239 -30.46 -0.06 9.03
CA ILE A 239 -30.43 -0.71 7.70
C ILE A 239 -31.71 -0.46 6.88
N GLU A 240 -32.69 0.22 7.46
CA GLU A 240 -34.00 0.42 6.87
C GLU A 240 -33.91 1.22 5.56
N GLY A 241 -34.62 0.75 4.52
CA GLY A 241 -34.65 1.40 3.21
C GLY A 241 -33.35 1.29 2.40
N ARG A 242 -32.35 0.54 2.89
CA ARG A 242 -31.09 0.27 2.18
C ARG A 242 -31.16 -0.99 1.34
N PRO A 243 -30.31 -1.13 0.30
CA PRO A 243 -30.25 -2.34 -0.49
C PRO A 243 -29.76 -3.52 0.34
N ILE A 244 -30.54 -4.62 0.34
CA ILE A 244 -30.23 -5.86 1.06
C ILE A 244 -30.12 -7.01 0.07
N ARG A 245 -29.05 -7.81 0.14
CA ARG A 245 -28.86 -9.10 -0.55
C ARG A 245 -28.82 -10.21 0.49
N GLY A 246 -29.35 -11.38 0.15
CA GLY A 246 -29.52 -12.49 1.09
C GLY A 246 -30.86 -12.41 1.82
N ASN A 247 -30.92 -12.98 3.02
CA ASN A 247 -32.13 -13.03 3.83
C ASN A 247 -32.34 -11.70 4.56
N LYS A 248 -33.40 -10.95 4.22
CA LYS A 248 -33.72 -9.65 4.83
C LYS A 248 -34.08 -9.72 6.32
N ASP A 249 -34.50 -10.89 6.79
CA ASP A 249 -34.91 -11.12 8.17
C ASP A 249 -33.80 -11.80 8.99
N ALA A 250 -32.59 -11.94 8.41
CA ALA A 250 -31.46 -12.52 9.10
C ALA A 250 -31.00 -11.65 10.27
N LYS A 251 -30.71 -12.31 11.40
CA LYS A 251 -30.17 -11.67 12.61
C LYS A 251 -28.74 -11.18 12.44
N ILE A 252 -27.99 -11.75 11.49
CA ILE A 252 -26.61 -11.36 11.21
C ILE A 252 -26.63 -10.35 10.06
N VAL A 253 -26.25 -9.12 10.36
CA VAL A 253 -26.21 -8.02 9.43
C VAL A 253 -24.76 -7.74 9.05
N VAL A 254 -24.45 -7.83 7.77
CA VAL A 254 -23.15 -7.43 7.21
C VAL A 254 -23.35 -6.11 6.47
N ALA A 255 -22.82 -5.02 7.00
CA ALA A 255 -22.93 -3.69 6.41
C ALA A 255 -21.62 -3.28 5.73
N GLU A 256 -21.65 -2.95 4.44
CA GLU A 256 -20.52 -2.41 3.69
C GLU A 256 -20.75 -0.94 3.33
N PHE A 257 -19.83 -0.08 3.75
CA PHE A 257 -19.70 1.30 3.26
C PHE A 257 -18.69 1.34 2.13
N SER A 258 -19.15 1.71 0.94
CA SER A 258 -18.44 1.46 -0.30
C SER A 258 -18.55 2.61 -1.29
N ASP A 259 -17.59 2.68 -2.20
CA ASP A 259 -17.50 3.67 -3.27
C ASP A 259 -17.24 2.96 -4.60
N PHE A 260 -18.08 3.22 -5.60
CA PHE A 260 -18.01 2.57 -6.91
C PHE A 260 -16.71 2.83 -7.68
N GLU A 261 -16.03 3.95 -7.48
CA GLU A 261 -14.74 4.26 -8.11
C GLU A 261 -13.54 3.75 -7.31
N CYS A 262 -13.74 3.34 -6.05
CA CYS A 262 -12.64 2.86 -5.20
C CYS A 262 -12.11 1.49 -5.68
N PRO A 263 -10.82 1.37 -6.01
CA PRO A 263 -10.24 0.10 -6.47
C PRO A 263 -10.32 -1.03 -5.43
N TYR A 264 -10.29 -0.71 -4.13
CA TYR A 264 -10.45 -1.70 -3.06
C TYR A 264 -11.91 -2.13 -2.90
N CYS A 265 -12.87 -1.24 -3.12
CA CYS A 265 -14.30 -1.58 -3.12
C CYS A 265 -14.63 -2.53 -4.27
N LYS A 266 -14.05 -2.32 -5.45
CA LYS A 266 -14.17 -3.26 -6.57
C LYS A 266 -13.69 -4.67 -6.22
N LYS A 267 -12.61 -4.79 -5.44
CA LYS A 267 -12.15 -6.10 -4.92
C LYS A 267 -13.10 -6.66 -3.87
N ALA A 268 -13.57 -5.84 -2.94
CA ALA A 268 -14.51 -6.25 -1.90
C ALA A 268 -15.84 -6.75 -2.48
N ALA A 269 -16.40 -6.08 -3.49
CA ALA A 269 -17.62 -6.51 -4.16
C ALA A 269 -17.52 -7.95 -4.69
N VAL A 270 -16.34 -8.36 -5.20
CA VAL A 270 -16.09 -9.72 -5.68
C VAL A 270 -15.88 -10.69 -4.52
N GLU A 271 -15.05 -10.33 -3.54
CA GLU A 271 -14.68 -11.23 -2.45
C GLU A 271 -15.81 -11.42 -1.43
N LEU A 272 -16.49 -10.35 -1.00
CA LEU A 272 -17.66 -10.45 -0.11
C LEU A 272 -18.79 -11.27 -0.75
N LYS A 273 -19.02 -11.13 -2.06
CA LYS A 273 -19.98 -11.97 -2.78
C LYS A 273 -19.63 -13.46 -2.70
N LYS A 274 -18.35 -13.82 -2.77
CA LYS A 274 -17.90 -15.22 -2.62
C LYS A 274 -18.00 -15.68 -1.17
N LEU A 275 -17.53 -14.87 -0.23
CA LEU A 275 -17.45 -15.19 1.20
C LEU A 275 -18.84 -15.36 1.83
N LEU A 276 -19.81 -14.54 1.42
CA LEU A 276 -21.17 -14.57 1.96
C LEU A 276 -22.09 -15.57 1.27
N LYS A 277 -21.70 -16.10 0.10
CA LYS A 277 -22.51 -17.07 -0.66
C LYS A 277 -22.94 -18.30 0.16
N PRO A 278 -22.08 -18.92 0.98
CA PRO A 278 -22.48 -20.04 1.85
C PRO A 278 -23.47 -19.65 2.94
N TYR A 279 -23.58 -18.36 3.26
CA TYR A 279 -24.35 -17.81 4.38
C TYR A 279 -25.57 -16.98 3.93
N GLU A 280 -26.00 -17.11 2.67
CA GLU A 280 -27.07 -16.27 2.10
C GLU A 280 -28.41 -16.35 2.86
N LYS A 281 -28.66 -17.44 3.60
CA LYS A 281 -29.86 -17.61 4.41
C LYS A 281 -29.71 -17.05 5.83
N GLU A 282 -28.47 -16.98 6.30
CA GLU A 282 -28.11 -16.60 7.66
C GLU A 282 -27.76 -15.10 7.77
N VAL A 283 -27.50 -14.44 6.64
CA VAL A 283 -26.96 -13.07 6.60
C VAL A 283 -27.83 -12.11 5.77
N SER A 284 -28.03 -10.89 6.31
CA SER A 284 -28.46 -9.69 5.60
C SER A 284 -27.24 -8.91 5.14
N PHE A 285 -26.90 -8.92 3.85
CA PHE A 285 -25.82 -8.09 3.32
C PHE A 285 -26.37 -6.73 2.86
N VAL A 286 -25.93 -5.65 3.50
CA VAL A 286 -26.46 -4.29 3.35
C VAL A 286 -25.38 -3.36 2.79
N PHE A 287 -25.73 -2.62 1.74
CA PHE A 287 -24.83 -1.67 1.09
C PHE A 287 -25.15 -0.22 1.49
N PHE A 288 -24.12 0.54 1.84
CA PHE A 288 -24.19 1.98 2.11
C PHE A 288 -23.31 2.74 1.13
N ASN A 289 -23.87 3.77 0.49
CA ASN A 289 -23.11 4.61 -0.42
C ASN A 289 -22.19 5.53 0.39
N TYR A 290 -20.89 5.42 0.19
CA TYR A 290 -19.90 6.28 0.82
C TYR A 290 -18.94 6.88 -0.22
N PRO A 291 -19.46 7.68 -1.18
CA PRO A 291 -18.64 8.24 -2.24
C PRO A 291 -17.55 9.18 -1.70
N LEU A 292 -16.33 9.00 -2.19
CA LEU A 292 -15.15 9.80 -1.88
C LEU A 292 -15.02 10.99 -2.86
N ASP A 293 -16.14 11.65 -3.11
CA ASP A 293 -16.25 12.83 -3.96
C ASP A 293 -16.77 14.02 -3.16
N GLN A 294 -15.97 15.08 -3.12
CA GLN A 294 -16.31 16.32 -2.41
C GLN A 294 -17.61 16.98 -2.91
N ALA A 295 -18.07 16.67 -4.14
CA ALA A 295 -19.30 17.22 -4.70
C ALA A 295 -20.57 16.88 -3.87
N CYS A 296 -20.60 15.71 -3.22
CA CYS A 296 -21.69 15.30 -2.32
C CYS A 296 -21.21 14.92 -0.92
N HIS A 297 -19.89 14.80 -0.71
CA HIS A 297 -19.27 14.53 0.58
C HIS A 297 -18.40 15.73 1.02
N PRO A 298 -19.02 16.82 1.51
CA PRO A 298 -18.33 18.09 1.78
C PRO A 298 -17.30 18.01 2.92
N SER A 299 -17.36 16.96 3.76
CA SER A 299 -16.39 16.71 4.83
C SER A 299 -15.02 16.23 4.32
N LEU A 300 -14.90 15.87 3.04
CA LEU A 300 -13.62 15.53 2.45
C LEU A 300 -12.79 16.78 2.18
N SER A 301 -11.49 16.70 2.48
CA SER A 301 -10.55 17.79 2.20
C SER A 301 -10.18 17.91 0.72
N LYS A 302 -10.38 16.84 -0.05
CA LYS A 302 -10.08 16.77 -1.49
C LYS A 302 -11.11 15.91 -2.20
N ARG A 303 -11.32 16.20 -3.48
CA ARG A 303 -12.06 15.35 -4.41
C ARG A 303 -11.15 14.20 -4.88
N LEU A 304 -11.48 12.96 -4.52
CA LEU A 304 -10.69 11.77 -4.90
C LEU A 304 -11.31 11.09 -6.13
N HIS A 305 -12.60 10.79 -6.06
CA HIS A 305 -13.30 10.00 -7.08
C HIS A 305 -14.35 10.87 -7.79
N VAL A 306 -14.01 11.44 -8.94
CA VAL A 306 -14.78 12.53 -9.59
C VAL A 306 -16.21 12.16 -9.99
N GLN A 307 -16.50 10.88 -10.17
CA GLN A 307 -17.79 10.36 -10.60
C GLN A 307 -18.49 9.52 -9.52
N ALA A 308 -17.94 9.41 -8.31
CA ALA A 308 -18.48 8.57 -7.25
C ALA A 308 -19.86 9.05 -6.76
N CYS A 309 -20.11 10.36 -6.69
CA CYS A 309 -21.45 10.87 -6.39
C CYS A 309 -22.47 10.44 -7.45
N ASN A 310 -22.13 10.60 -8.73
CA ASN A 310 -23.00 10.20 -9.83
C ASN A 310 -23.25 8.68 -9.80
N ALA A 311 -22.20 7.88 -9.62
CA ALA A 311 -22.33 6.43 -9.48
C ALA A 311 -23.29 6.04 -8.34
N ALA A 312 -23.17 6.69 -7.18
CA ALA A 312 -24.06 6.48 -6.04
C ALA A 312 -25.51 6.89 -6.35
N TYR A 313 -25.74 8.02 -7.04
CA TYR A 313 -27.08 8.45 -7.46
C TYR A 313 -27.74 7.45 -8.40
N TYR A 314 -27.03 7.00 -9.43
CA TYR A 314 -27.56 6.00 -10.35
C TYR A 314 -27.83 4.66 -9.66
N ALA A 315 -26.96 4.22 -8.75
CA ALA A 315 -27.17 3.01 -7.97
C ALA A 315 -28.39 3.14 -7.05
N HIS A 316 -28.56 4.28 -6.37
CA HIS A 316 -29.77 4.56 -5.58
C HIS A 316 -31.04 4.49 -6.45
N CYS A 317 -31.02 5.08 -7.64
CA CYS A 317 -32.15 5.02 -8.55
C CYS A 317 -32.41 3.61 -9.12
N ALA A 318 -31.37 2.78 -9.26
CA ALA A 318 -31.54 1.37 -9.56
C ALA A 318 -32.25 0.62 -8.42
N LYS A 319 -31.99 1.00 -7.14
CA LYS A 319 -32.71 0.47 -5.97
C LYS A 319 -34.20 0.82 -6.00
N GLU A 320 -34.55 2.06 -6.34
CA GLU A 320 -35.96 2.49 -6.48
C GLU A 320 -36.72 1.69 -7.57
N GLN A 321 -35.99 1.10 -8.51
CA GLN A 321 -36.55 0.21 -9.54
C GLN A 321 -36.37 -1.29 -9.22
N GLY A 322 -35.91 -1.63 -8.01
CA GLY A 322 -35.74 -3.01 -7.55
C GLY A 322 -34.55 -3.75 -8.14
N LYS A 323 -33.59 -3.04 -8.77
CA LYS A 323 -32.44 -3.63 -9.49
C LYS A 323 -31.09 -3.13 -9.00
N PHE A 324 -31.00 -2.79 -7.71
CA PHE A 324 -29.77 -2.27 -7.12
C PHE A 324 -28.59 -3.23 -7.35
N TRP A 325 -28.77 -4.51 -7.06
CA TRP A 325 -27.67 -5.47 -7.02
C TRP A 325 -27.15 -5.85 -8.41
N GLU A 326 -28.02 -5.88 -9.40
CA GLU A 326 -27.69 -6.05 -10.80
C GLU A 326 -26.89 -4.85 -11.30
N TYR A 327 -27.35 -3.63 -11.00
CA TYR A 327 -26.64 -2.40 -11.35
C TYR A 327 -25.29 -2.32 -10.64
N HIS A 328 -25.26 -2.61 -9.34
CA HIS A 328 -24.07 -2.65 -8.50
C HIS A 328 -23.00 -3.59 -9.06
N ASP A 329 -23.35 -4.86 -9.31
CA ASP A 329 -22.41 -5.87 -9.79
C ASP A 329 -21.88 -5.52 -11.19
N THR A 330 -22.75 -4.98 -12.05
CA THR A 330 -22.38 -4.57 -13.41
C THR A 330 -21.46 -3.35 -13.36
N LEU A 331 -21.78 -2.34 -12.56
CA LEU A 331 -20.97 -1.12 -12.45
C LEU A 331 -19.58 -1.40 -11.84
N PHE A 332 -19.49 -2.25 -10.80
CA PHE A 332 -18.19 -2.63 -10.24
C PHE A 332 -17.32 -3.42 -11.23
N THR A 333 -17.93 -4.15 -12.17
CA THR A 333 -17.19 -4.93 -13.18
C THR A 333 -16.89 -4.14 -14.47
N GLU A 334 -17.47 -2.96 -14.63
CA GLU A 334 -17.20 -2.06 -15.75
C GLU A 334 -15.71 -1.68 -15.81
N LYS A 335 -15.18 -1.61 -17.04
CA LYS A 335 -13.78 -1.34 -17.36
C LYS A 335 -13.60 0.04 -17.97
N GLU A 336 -14.65 0.61 -18.55
CA GLU A 336 -14.64 1.97 -19.07
C GLU A 336 -14.55 2.99 -17.92
N HIS A 337 -13.97 4.16 -18.22
CA HIS A 337 -13.95 5.27 -17.27
C HIS A 337 -15.38 5.75 -17.01
N PHE A 338 -15.71 5.96 -15.75
CA PHE A 338 -17.04 6.39 -15.37
C PHE A 338 -17.37 7.75 -15.97
N SER A 339 -18.57 7.84 -16.50
CA SER A 339 -19.15 8.99 -17.21
C SER A 339 -20.66 8.83 -17.20
N GLU A 340 -21.40 9.88 -17.52
CA GLU A 340 -22.86 9.80 -17.60
C GLU A 340 -23.31 8.75 -18.62
N GLU A 341 -22.61 8.67 -19.74
CA GLU A 341 -22.85 7.70 -20.81
C GLU A 341 -22.66 6.27 -20.32
N VAL A 342 -21.60 6.01 -19.55
CA VAL A 342 -21.33 4.69 -18.96
C VAL A 342 -22.40 4.32 -17.94
N PHE A 343 -22.84 5.26 -17.08
CA PHE A 343 -23.92 4.97 -16.12
C PHE A 343 -25.25 4.64 -16.81
N LYS A 344 -25.61 5.38 -17.87
CA LYS A 344 -26.80 5.09 -18.69
C LYS A 344 -26.66 3.78 -19.47
N LYS A 345 -25.47 3.45 -19.97
CA LYS A 345 -25.16 2.16 -20.61
C LYS A 345 -25.40 1.00 -19.64
N VAL A 346 -24.79 1.04 -18.45
CA VAL A 346 -24.98 0.02 -17.41
C VAL A 346 -26.45 -0.09 -17.01
N ALA A 347 -27.13 1.04 -16.83
CA ALA A 347 -28.56 1.07 -16.52
C ALA A 347 -29.41 0.37 -17.59
N LYS A 348 -29.08 0.56 -18.87
CA LYS A 348 -29.74 -0.11 -19.99
C LYS A 348 -29.45 -1.61 -19.99
N GLU A 349 -28.22 -2.02 -19.70
CA GLU A 349 -27.84 -3.45 -19.62
C GLU A 349 -28.65 -4.20 -18.56
N VAL A 350 -28.94 -3.55 -17.42
CA VAL A 350 -29.78 -4.14 -16.36
C VAL A 350 -31.28 -3.86 -16.55
N ASN A 351 -31.68 -3.29 -17.70
CA ASN A 351 -33.07 -2.98 -18.08
C ASN A 351 -33.77 -2.03 -17.10
N LEU A 352 -33.13 -0.95 -16.68
CA LEU A 352 -33.78 0.16 -15.96
C LEU A 352 -34.61 1.01 -16.93
N ASP A 353 -35.73 1.53 -16.44
CA ASP A 353 -36.52 2.54 -17.13
C ASP A 353 -35.74 3.86 -17.15
N SER A 354 -35.34 4.29 -18.34
CA SER A 354 -34.51 5.48 -18.52
C SER A 354 -35.23 6.78 -18.10
N SER A 355 -36.54 6.87 -18.30
CA SER A 355 -37.30 8.08 -17.93
C SER A 355 -37.39 8.21 -16.40
N LYS A 356 -37.67 7.10 -15.71
CA LYS A 356 -37.63 7.07 -14.23
C LYS A 356 -36.24 7.34 -13.69
N LEU A 357 -35.21 6.76 -14.32
CA LEU A 357 -33.82 6.93 -13.92
C LEU A 357 -33.39 8.40 -13.99
N GLU A 358 -33.62 9.07 -15.11
CA GLU A 358 -33.24 10.48 -15.29
C GLU A 358 -33.93 11.40 -14.29
N SER A 359 -35.23 11.19 -14.07
CA SER A 359 -35.99 11.96 -13.06
C SER A 359 -35.51 11.71 -11.62
N CYS A 360 -35.13 10.47 -11.31
CA CYS A 360 -34.66 10.07 -9.99
C CYS A 360 -33.25 10.61 -9.69
N VAL A 361 -32.32 10.51 -10.64
CA VAL A 361 -30.92 10.95 -10.43
C VAL A 361 -30.85 12.46 -10.17
N ALA A 362 -31.72 13.24 -10.81
CA ALA A 362 -31.80 14.68 -10.62
C ALA A 362 -32.52 15.11 -9.32
N SER A 363 -33.19 14.19 -8.63
CA SER A 363 -34.10 14.50 -7.53
C SER A 363 -33.37 14.85 -6.22
N GLU A 364 -33.97 15.73 -5.42
CA GLU A 364 -33.44 16.09 -4.11
C GLU A 364 -33.54 14.93 -3.11
N GLU A 365 -34.51 14.04 -3.29
CA GLU A 365 -34.68 12.83 -2.50
C GLU A 365 -33.46 11.89 -2.66
N THR A 366 -32.99 11.70 -3.89
CA THR A 366 -31.78 10.91 -4.17
C THR A 366 -30.55 11.52 -3.51
N LYS A 367 -30.35 12.85 -3.65
CA LYS A 367 -29.23 13.55 -3.00
C LYS A 367 -29.27 13.41 -1.49
N LYS A 368 -30.47 13.55 -0.89
CA LYS A 368 -30.68 13.40 0.54
C LYS A 368 -30.37 11.98 1.02
N ALA A 369 -30.79 10.95 0.28
CA ALA A 369 -30.51 9.56 0.64
C ALA A 369 -29.00 9.25 0.67
N ILE A 370 -28.23 9.77 -0.30
CA ILE A 370 -26.77 9.62 -0.29
C ILE A 370 -26.14 10.41 0.87
N LEU A 371 -26.64 11.62 1.15
CA LEU A 371 -26.17 12.41 2.28
C LEU A 371 -26.41 11.71 3.64
N GLU A 372 -27.53 11.01 3.79
CA GLU A 372 -27.82 10.21 4.99
C GLU A 372 -26.81 9.07 5.19
N ASP A 373 -26.46 8.33 4.12
CA ASP A 373 -25.42 7.28 4.18
C ASP A 373 -24.05 7.87 4.56
N LEU A 374 -23.71 9.02 3.96
CA LEU A 374 -22.47 9.74 4.27
C LEU A 374 -22.42 10.20 5.73
N GLN A 375 -23.49 10.82 6.22
CA GLN A 375 -23.58 11.27 7.62
C GLN A 375 -23.47 10.10 8.60
N LEU A 376 -24.11 8.97 8.29
CA LEU A 376 -23.97 7.76 9.09
C LEU A 376 -22.51 7.30 9.12
N GLY A 377 -21.83 7.19 7.97
CA GLY A 377 -20.43 6.78 7.92
C GLY A 377 -19.49 7.77 8.65
N ILE A 378 -19.75 9.07 8.57
CA ILE A 378 -19.01 10.10 9.34
C ILE A 378 -19.19 9.89 10.85
N ASN A 379 -20.43 9.67 11.31
CA ASN A 379 -20.73 9.42 12.72
C ASN A 379 -20.08 8.12 13.23
N LEU A 380 -19.98 7.11 12.37
CA LEU A 380 -19.27 5.86 12.63
C LEU A 380 -17.73 6.01 12.56
N LYS A 381 -17.22 7.21 12.26
CA LYS A 381 -15.79 7.54 12.08
C LYS A 381 -15.13 6.71 10.98
N ILE A 382 -15.87 6.41 9.90
CA ILE A 382 -15.32 5.77 8.71
C ILE A 382 -14.33 6.73 8.04
N ARG A 383 -13.14 6.22 7.73
CA ARG A 383 -12.03 7.01 7.15
C ARG A 383 -11.69 6.61 5.72
N GLY A 384 -12.38 5.61 5.19
CA GLY A 384 -12.12 5.07 3.86
C GLY A 384 -13.01 3.89 3.53
N THR A 385 -12.94 3.49 2.27
CA THR A 385 -13.77 2.42 1.71
C THR A 385 -12.86 1.33 1.09
N PRO A 386 -13.26 0.05 1.14
CA PRO A 386 -14.45 -0.47 1.79
C PRO A 386 -14.27 -0.51 3.31
N THR A 387 -15.35 -0.24 4.04
CA THR A 387 -15.43 -0.54 5.47
C THR A 387 -16.57 -1.51 5.70
N VAL A 388 -16.27 -2.65 6.34
CA VAL A 388 -17.23 -3.74 6.58
C VAL A 388 -17.51 -3.86 8.07
N PHE A 389 -18.78 -3.98 8.42
CA PHE A 389 -19.25 -4.31 9.76
C PHE A 389 -20.05 -5.60 9.76
N VAL A 390 -19.99 -6.35 10.86
CA VAL A 390 -20.87 -7.50 11.14
C VAL A 390 -21.52 -7.27 12.49
N ASN A 391 -22.85 -7.14 12.55
CA ASN A 391 -23.61 -6.78 13.76
C ASN A 391 -23.01 -5.58 14.53
N GLY A 392 -22.51 -4.59 13.81
CA GLY A 392 -21.91 -3.38 14.39
C GLY A 392 -20.41 -3.48 14.73
N TYR A 393 -19.81 -4.66 14.66
CA TYR A 393 -18.36 -4.86 14.84
C TYR A 393 -17.60 -4.60 13.54
N GLN A 394 -16.55 -3.78 13.58
CA GLN A 394 -15.81 -3.43 12.37
C GLN A 394 -14.75 -4.49 12.02
N VAL A 395 -14.92 -5.20 10.90
CA VAL A 395 -14.06 -6.33 10.54
C VAL A 395 -12.88 -5.88 9.67
N ARG A 396 -11.65 -6.11 10.15
CA ARG A 396 -10.36 -5.75 9.51
C ARG A 396 -9.33 -6.86 9.75
N PRO A 397 -9.65 -8.10 9.35
CA PRO A 397 -9.57 -8.35 7.92
C PRO A 397 -10.83 -9.00 7.34
N TRP A 398 -11.64 -8.21 6.63
CA TRP A 398 -12.89 -8.68 6.00
C TRP A 398 -12.68 -9.66 4.83
N PHE A 399 -11.45 -9.82 4.32
CA PHE A 399 -11.13 -10.71 3.20
C PHE A 399 -10.61 -12.10 3.62
N VAL A 400 -10.50 -12.38 4.92
CA VAL A 400 -9.99 -13.66 5.44
C VAL A 400 -11.16 -14.61 5.70
N PRO A 401 -11.30 -15.73 4.96
CA PRO A 401 -12.43 -16.65 5.09
C PRO A 401 -12.65 -17.18 6.51
N GLU A 402 -11.57 -17.54 7.21
CA GLU A 402 -11.61 -18.16 8.54
C GLU A 402 -12.20 -17.22 9.61
N VAL A 403 -12.08 -15.90 9.40
CA VAL A 403 -12.76 -14.89 10.23
C VAL A 403 -14.27 -15.04 10.10
N TRP A 404 -14.81 -15.21 8.89
CA TRP A 404 -16.24 -15.39 8.66
C TRP A 404 -16.74 -16.73 9.19
N GLU A 405 -15.96 -17.79 8.96
CA GLU A 405 -16.26 -19.14 9.47
C GLU A 405 -16.33 -19.21 10.99
N THR A 406 -15.61 -18.31 11.67
CA THR A 406 -15.65 -18.21 13.14
C THR A 406 -16.72 -17.22 13.62
N LEU A 407 -16.79 -16.05 12.98
CA LEU A 407 -17.63 -14.95 13.40
C LEU A 407 -19.13 -15.24 13.18
N ILE A 408 -19.51 -15.77 12.01
CA ILE A 408 -20.93 -15.98 11.69
C ILE A 408 -21.56 -17.01 12.65
N PRO A 409 -20.98 -18.22 12.86
CA PRO A 409 -21.54 -19.17 13.82
C PRO A 409 -21.52 -18.66 15.27
N GLY A 410 -20.53 -17.85 15.65
CA GLY A 410 -20.46 -17.24 16.98
C GLY A 410 -21.54 -16.19 17.25
N LEU A 411 -22.24 -15.72 16.22
CA LEU A 411 -23.31 -14.73 16.29
C LEU A 411 -24.73 -15.32 16.14
N GLN A 412 -24.85 -16.63 15.86
CA GLN A 412 -26.14 -17.35 15.81
C GLN A 412 -26.61 -17.74 17.21
#